data_AF-A0A1A8TB04-F1
#
_entry.id   AF-A0A1A8TB04-F1
#
_cell.length_a   1.000
_cell.length_b   1.000
_cell.length_c   1.000
_cell.angle_alpha   90.00
_cell.angle_beta   90.00
_cell.angle_gamma   90.00
#
_symmetry.space_group_name_H-M   'P 1'
#
loop_
_entity.id
_entity.type
_entity.pdbx_description
1 polymer ?
#
loop_
_entity_poly.entity_id
_entity_poly.type
_entity_poly.pdbx_seq_one_letter_code
_entity_poly.pdbx_strand_id
1 'polypeptide(L)'
;MAIKISPDCGKINALLFKNENVGLPMTLNLSISIDLDELEFQNETEETCIQLDFIKIHFKSFSDLQNKEFEFPINPEDGYIDGSVYLDSQHIPVDVTKISFCSFDGDNIKAKIFGIVLFDNCGYKDPNQEFDLETTLRFENILIPPDIISPSEQNLDIAKNKLSEFFNVIELSEPIIENNEFRDAIVFHKSI
;
A
#
# COMPACT_ATOMS: atom_id res chain seq x y z
N MET A 1 19.89 12.60 14.67
CA MET A 1 18.61 13.18 15.12
C MET A 1 17.57 12.11 14.92
N ALA A 2 16.70 11.89 15.90
CA ALA A 2 15.56 11.00 15.70
C ALA A 2 14.41 11.83 15.11
N ILE A 3 13.83 11.39 13.99
CA ILE A 3 12.62 11.99 13.44
C ILE A 3 11.42 11.58 14.30
N LYS A 4 10.41 12.44 14.43
CA LYS A 4 9.18 12.07 15.11
C LYS A 4 8.20 11.53 14.06
N ILE A 5 8.00 10.22 14.04
CA ILE A 5 6.99 9.59 13.19
C ILE A 5 5.67 9.57 13.96
N SER A 6 4.65 10.26 13.47
CA SER A 6 3.32 10.30 14.08
C SER A 6 2.29 10.17 12.96
N PRO A 7 1.51 9.08 12.91
CA PRO A 7 0.54 8.89 11.84
C PRO A 7 -0.70 9.77 12.06
N ASP A 8 -1.20 10.40 11.00
CA ASP A 8 -2.52 11.05 10.99
C ASP A 8 -3.59 10.03 10.57
N CYS A 9 -3.56 9.63 9.30
CA CYS A 9 -4.44 8.62 8.75
C CYS A 9 -3.71 7.78 7.69
N GLY A 10 -4.32 6.68 7.26
CA GLY A 10 -3.77 5.92 6.16
C GLY A 10 -4.83 5.38 5.21
N LYS A 11 -4.34 4.91 4.07
CA LYS A 11 -5.11 4.38 2.96
C LYS A 11 -4.58 3.01 2.61
N ILE A 12 -5.48 2.11 2.27
CA ILE A 12 -5.15 0.80 1.71
C ILE A 12 -5.78 0.69 0.33
N ASN A 13 -4.96 0.33 -0.64
CA ASN A 13 -5.35 0.09 -2.03
C ASN A 13 -4.89 -1.30 -2.45
N ALA A 14 -5.44 -1.82 -3.54
CA ALA A 14 -4.91 -3.02 -4.16
C ALA A 14 -4.68 -2.84 -5.66
N LEU A 15 -3.70 -3.57 -6.18
CA LEU A 15 -3.28 -3.53 -7.56
C LEU A 15 -3.22 -4.95 -8.12
N LEU A 16 -3.95 -5.20 -9.20
CA LEU A 16 -3.77 -6.42 -9.96
C LEU A 16 -2.50 -6.29 -10.81
N PHE A 17 -1.50 -7.13 -10.53
CA PHE A 17 -0.18 -7.02 -11.13
C PHE A 17 0.30 -8.37 -11.66
N LYS A 18 1.07 -8.35 -12.75
CA LYS A 18 1.80 -9.51 -13.27
C LYS A 18 3.14 -9.02 -13.81
N ASN A 19 4.17 -9.85 -13.74
CA ASN A 19 5.44 -9.55 -14.41
C ASN A 19 6.10 -10.83 -14.91
N GLU A 20 5.90 -11.11 -16.20
CA GLU A 20 6.40 -12.32 -16.85
C GLU A 20 7.94 -12.34 -16.96
N ASN A 21 8.59 -11.16 -16.98
CA ASN A 21 10.06 -11.06 -17.10
C ASN A 21 10.79 -11.64 -15.88
N VAL A 22 10.14 -11.62 -14.71
CA VAL A 22 10.65 -12.17 -13.45
C VAL A 22 9.81 -13.35 -12.96
N GLY A 23 8.93 -13.89 -13.81
CA GLY A 23 8.09 -15.04 -13.48
C GLY A 23 7.05 -14.79 -12.40
N LEU A 24 6.67 -13.53 -12.14
CA LEU A 24 5.62 -13.20 -11.18
C LEU A 24 4.25 -13.50 -11.79
N PRO A 25 3.49 -14.47 -11.25
CA PRO A 25 2.13 -14.73 -11.71
C PRO A 25 1.23 -13.53 -11.40
N MET A 26 0.07 -13.52 -12.03
CA MET A 26 -0.93 -12.51 -11.74
C MET A 26 -1.35 -12.61 -10.26
N THR A 27 -1.21 -11.52 -9.54
CA THR A 27 -1.43 -11.43 -8.10
C THR A 27 -2.07 -10.10 -7.75
N LEU A 28 -2.92 -10.10 -6.72
CA LEU A 28 -3.45 -8.88 -6.12
C LEU A 28 -2.46 -8.44 -5.04
N ASN A 29 -1.83 -7.30 -5.22
CA ASN A 29 -0.86 -6.75 -4.28
C ASN A 29 -1.48 -5.56 -3.57
N LEU A 30 -1.25 -5.45 -2.27
CA LEU A 30 -1.69 -4.28 -1.51
C LEU A 30 -0.65 -3.16 -1.59
N SER A 31 -1.16 -1.94 -1.49
CA SER A 31 -0.39 -0.73 -1.24
C SER A 31 -1.00 -0.02 -0.02
N ILE A 32 -0.15 0.49 0.86
CA ILE A 32 -0.55 1.24 2.04
C ILE A 32 0.19 2.58 2.04
N SER A 33 -0.53 3.68 2.15
CA SER A 33 0.02 5.01 2.42
C SER A 33 -0.39 5.44 3.82
N ILE A 34 0.54 5.99 4.59
CA ILE A 34 0.29 6.50 5.94
C ILE A 34 0.77 7.94 5.98
N ASP A 35 -0.18 8.86 5.94
CA ASP A 35 0.11 10.28 6.05
C ASP A 35 0.63 10.56 7.46
N LEU A 36 1.71 11.31 7.55
CA LEU A 36 2.32 11.68 8.83
C LEU A 36 1.90 13.10 9.21
N ASP A 37 1.73 13.33 10.51
CA ASP A 37 1.72 14.69 11.07
C ASP A 37 3.01 15.43 10.69
N GLU A 38 3.02 16.77 10.84
CA GLU A 38 4.19 17.64 10.61
C GLU A 38 5.50 16.98 11.08
N LEU A 39 6.35 16.61 10.12
CA LEU A 39 7.60 15.90 10.37
C LEU A 39 8.77 16.87 10.23
N GLU A 40 9.55 17.01 11.29
CA GLU A 40 10.76 17.85 11.28
C GLU A 40 11.98 17.04 10.83
N PHE A 41 12.63 17.44 9.74
CA PHE A 41 13.85 16.83 9.21
C PHE A 41 14.81 17.91 8.69
N GLN A 42 16.09 17.85 9.06
CA GLN A 42 17.12 18.84 8.67
C GLN A 42 16.75 20.33 8.93
N ASN A 43 15.91 20.60 9.93
CA ASN A 43 15.35 21.92 10.29
C ASN A 43 14.29 22.45 9.30
N GLU A 44 13.70 21.58 8.49
CA GLU A 44 12.54 21.85 7.65
C GLU A 44 11.36 20.98 8.10
N THR A 45 10.15 21.53 7.97
CA THR A 45 8.90 20.80 8.17
C THR A 45 8.52 20.15 6.84
N GLU A 46 8.39 18.83 6.85
CA GLU A 46 8.08 18.01 5.67
C GLU A 46 6.64 17.49 5.78
N GLU A 47 5.86 17.71 4.72
CA GLU A 47 4.59 17.02 4.50
C GLU A 47 4.88 15.74 3.71
N THR A 48 4.73 14.58 4.35
CA THR A 48 5.14 13.30 3.75
C THR A 48 4.29 12.14 4.25
N CYS A 49 4.48 10.97 3.66
CA CYS A 49 3.85 9.73 4.06
C CYS A 49 4.84 8.57 4.09
N ILE A 50 4.53 7.54 4.86
CA ILE A 50 5.14 6.22 4.68
C ILE A 50 4.36 5.52 3.56
N GLN A 51 5.03 5.28 2.44
CA GLN A 51 4.49 4.57 1.29
C GLN A 51 5.00 3.13 1.30
N LEU A 52 4.09 2.16 1.23
CA LEU A 52 4.37 0.73 1.26
C LEU A 52 3.71 0.06 0.04
N ASP A 53 4.51 -0.52 -0.85
CA ASP A 53 4.03 -1.10 -2.09
C ASP A 53 4.38 -2.59 -2.20
N PHE A 54 3.68 -3.26 -3.12
CA PHE A 54 3.86 -4.69 -3.43
C PHE A 54 3.71 -5.64 -2.22
N ILE A 55 2.82 -5.30 -1.28
CA ILE A 55 2.53 -6.14 -0.13
C ILE A 55 1.76 -7.38 -0.59
N LYS A 56 2.41 -8.55 -0.52
CA LYS A 56 1.86 -9.84 -0.96
C LYS A 56 1.17 -10.57 0.17
N ILE A 57 -0.14 -10.35 0.34
CA ILE A 57 -0.98 -11.13 1.24
C ILE A 57 -2.20 -11.70 0.49
N HIS A 58 -2.60 -12.92 0.84
CA HIS A 58 -3.75 -13.57 0.23
C HIS A 58 -5.01 -13.29 1.06
N PHE A 59 -5.98 -12.61 0.48
CA PHE A 59 -7.28 -12.30 1.06
C PHE A 59 -8.33 -12.20 -0.05
N LYS A 60 -9.60 -12.43 0.27
CA LYS A 60 -10.71 -12.29 -0.69
C LYS A 60 -11.69 -11.19 -0.29
N SER A 61 -11.65 -10.74 0.95
CA SER A 61 -12.37 -9.59 1.49
C SER A 61 -11.45 -8.84 2.43
N PHE A 62 -11.61 -7.51 2.56
CA PHE A 62 -10.88 -6.75 3.58
C PHE A 62 -11.20 -7.20 5.01
N SER A 63 -12.39 -7.79 5.22
CA SER A 63 -12.74 -8.40 6.49
C SER A 63 -11.89 -9.63 6.85
N ASP A 64 -11.29 -10.31 5.85
CA ASP A 64 -10.39 -11.44 6.08
C ASP A 64 -9.09 -11.03 6.77
N LEU A 65 -8.71 -9.74 6.66
CA LEU A 65 -7.53 -9.18 7.29
C LEU A 65 -7.76 -8.96 8.80
N GLN A 66 -9.00 -8.89 9.27
CA GLN A 66 -9.28 -8.60 10.67
C GLN A 66 -8.64 -9.63 11.61
N ASN A 67 -7.98 -9.14 12.66
CA ASN A 67 -7.22 -9.94 13.64
C ASN A 67 -6.14 -10.82 13.00
N LYS A 68 -5.56 -10.39 11.86
CA LYS A 68 -4.43 -11.07 11.22
C LYS A 68 -3.15 -10.30 11.47
N GLU A 69 -2.07 -11.05 11.56
CA GLU A 69 -0.72 -10.53 11.64
C GLU A 69 0.10 -11.18 10.54
N PHE A 70 0.91 -10.36 9.88
CA PHE A 70 1.80 -10.78 8.82
C PHE A 70 3.20 -10.26 9.13
N GLU A 71 4.18 -11.14 8.98
CA GLU A 71 5.59 -10.81 9.07
C GLU A 71 6.19 -10.77 7.67
N PHE A 72 7.14 -9.87 7.48
CA PHE A 72 7.79 -9.63 6.19
C PHE A 72 9.30 -9.62 6.40
N PRO A 73 10.07 -10.14 5.43
CA PRO A 73 11.52 -10.04 5.47
C PRO A 73 11.97 -8.62 5.07
N ILE A 74 13.24 -8.31 5.33
CA ILE A 74 13.85 -7.01 5.02
C ILE A 74 14.41 -6.98 3.59
N ASN A 75 14.50 -5.80 2.98
CA ASN A 75 15.08 -5.65 1.65
C ASN A 75 16.56 -6.13 1.61
N PRO A 76 17.00 -6.96 0.64
CA PRO A 76 16.31 -7.42 -0.58
C PRO A 76 15.78 -8.87 -0.53
N GLU A 77 15.49 -9.41 0.65
CA GLU A 77 14.99 -10.78 0.78
C GLU A 77 13.62 -10.96 0.12
N ASP A 78 13.40 -12.08 -0.58
CA ASP A 78 12.15 -12.30 -1.33
C ASP A 78 10.91 -12.21 -0.43
N GLY A 79 9.94 -11.39 -0.83
CA GLY A 79 8.73 -11.11 -0.07
C GLY A 79 8.79 -9.84 0.78
N TYR A 80 9.90 -9.09 0.76
CA TYR A 80 9.99 -7.77 1.39
C TYR A 80 8.92 -6.81 0.83
N ILE A 81 8.52 -5.85 1.66
CA ILE A 81 7.65 -4.74 1.25
C ILE A 81 8.53 -3.64 0.66
N ASP A 82 8.15 -3.12 -0.52
CA ASP A 82 8.84 -1.97 -1.11
C ASP A 82 8.37 -0.70 -0.41
N GLY A 83 9.09 -0.29 0.63
CA GLY A 83 8.72 0.83 1.49
C GLY A 83 9.63 2.04 1.34
N SER A 84 9.05 3.24 1.42
CA SER A 84 9.83 4.49 1.51
C SER A 84 9.08 5.60 2.26
N VAL A 85 9.84 6.60 2.71
CA VAL A 85 9.35 7.92 3.12
C VAL A 85 10.11 8.97 2.31
N TYR A 86 9.44 10.02 1.85
CA TYR A 86 10.09 11.08 1.08
C TYR A 86 10.52 12.22 2.00
N LEU A 87 11.81 12.50 2.08
CA LEU A 87 12.40 13.52 2.96
C LEU A 87 13.54 14.21 2.21
N ASP A 88 13.68 15.53 2.32
CA ASP A 88 14.79 16.31 1.70
C ASP A 88 14.97 15.97 0.21
N SER A 89 13.83 15.93 -0.50
CA SER A 89 13.76 15.58 -1.93
C SER A 89 14.32 14.20 -2.31
N GLN A 90 14.31 13.23 -1.38
CA GLN A 90 14.79 11.87 -1.59
C GLN A 90 13.84 10.82 -1.01
N HIS A 91 13.74 9.68 -1.71
CA HIS A 91 13.14 8.47 -1.12
C HIS A 91 14.13 7.81 -0.16
N ILE A 92 13.78 7.82 1.12
CA ILE A 92 14.50 7.10 2.16
C ILE A 92 13.83 5.74 2.34
N PRO A 93 14.56 4.61 2.17
CA PRO A 93 13.97 3.29 2.27
C PRO A 93 13.36 3.01 3.66
N VAL A 94 12.28 2.24 3.67
CA VAL A 94 11.60 1.78 4.87
C VAL A 94 11.42 0.27 4.80
N ASP A 95 11.99 -0.44 5.76
CA ASP A 95 11.76 -1.87 5.94
C ASP A 95 10.63 -2.08 6.95
N VAL A 96 9.45 -2.50 6.48
CA VAL A 96 8.37 -2.97 7.35
C VAL A 96 8.51 -4.47 7.54
N THR A 97 8.63 -4.90 8.80
CA THR A 97 8.79 -6.33 9.13
C THR A 97 7.52 -6.94 9.71
N LYS A 98 6.54 -6.12 10.10
CA LYS A 98 5.27 -6.62 10.63
C LYS A 98 4.11 -5.66 10.42
N ILE A 99 2.95 -6.21 10.05
CA ILE A 99 1.66 -5.53 10.02
C ILE A 99 0.63 -6.38 10.77
N SER A 100 0.03 -5.80 11.81
CA SER A 100 -1.05 -6.42 12.59
C SER A 100 -2.36 -5.67 12.33
N PHE A 101 -3.27 -6.28 11.59
CA PHE A 101 -4.61 -5.78 11.33
C PHE A 101 -5.54 -6.16 12.50
N CYS A 102 -6.08 -5.15 13.18
CA CYS A 102 -6.80 -5.31 14.45
C CYS A 102 -8.32 -5.40 14.22
N SER A 103 -9.02 -4.27 14.25
CA SER A 103 -10.48 -4.19 14.10
C SER A 103 -10.86 -3.62 12.75
N PHE A 104 -11.88 -4.20 12.10
CA PHE A 104 -12.49 -3.72 10.87
C PHE A 104 -13.93 -3.30 11.15
N ASP A 105 -14.33 -2.10 10.75
CA ASP A 105 -15.67 -1.55 10.99
C ASP A 105 -16.59 -1.58 9.76
N GLY A 106 -16.07 -2.07 8.63
CA GLY A 106 -16.76 -2.05 7.34
C GLY A 106 -15.99 -1.24 6.31
N ASP A 107 -15.43 -0.09 6.68
CA ASP A 107 -14.73 0.82 5.76
C ASP A 107 -13.27 1.01 6.14
N ASN A 108 -12.99 0.95 7.44
CA ASN A 108 -11.70 1.22 8.02
C ASN A 108 -11.18 0.00 8.77
N ILE A 109 -9.88 -0.22 8.67
CA ILE A 109 -9.16 -1.23 9.46
C ILE A 109 -8.10 -0.55 10.32
N LYS A 110 -8.14 -0.80 11.63
CA LYS A 110 -7.05 -0.40 12.51
C LYS A 110 -5.86 -1.31 12.27
N ALA A 111 -4.68 -0.74 12.10
CA ALA A 111 -3.45 -1.48 11.86
C ALA A 111 -2.34 -1.00 12.79
N LYS A 112 -1.50 -1.94 13.20
CA LYS A 112 -0.20 -1.67 13.84
C LYS A 112 0.90 -2.05 12.87
N ILE A 113 1.86 -1.16 12.68
CA ILE A 113 2.90 -1.32 11.67
C ILE A 113 4.25 -1.09 12.35
N PHE A 114 5.12 -2.07 12.22
CA PHE A 114 6.45 -2.05 12.79
C PHE A 114 7.49 -2.13 11.68
N GLY A 115 8.46 -1.23 11.72
CA GLY A 115 9.48 -1.13 10.69
C GLY A 115 10.65 -0.22 11.07
N ILE A 116 11.52 0.02 10.10
CA ILE A 116 12.76 0.77 10.25
C ILE A 116 12.90 1.72 9.06
N VAL A 117 13.11 3.01 9.32
CA VAL A 117 13.56 3.98 8.33
C VAL A 117 15.09 3.87 8.20
N LEU A 118 15.57 3.63 6.99
CA LEU A 118 16.98 3.36 6.69
C LEU A 118 17.68 4.63 6.19
N PHE A 119 18.19 5.44 7.11
CA PHE A 119 19.01 6.61 6.78
C PHE A 119 20.42 6.23 6.32
N ASP A 120 20.90 5.06 6.77
CA ASP A 120 22.17 4.51 6.35
C ASP A 120 22.16 4.28 4.83
N ASN A 121 23.20 4.76 4.15
CA ASN A 121 23.34 4.75 2.68
C ASN A 121 22.51 5.80 1.91
N CYS A 122 21.75 6.65 2.59
CA CYS A 122 21.11 7.84 1.98
C CYS A 122 21.98 9.12 2.07
N GLY A 123 23.18 9.02 2.66
CA GLY A 123 24.10 10.16 2.81
C GLY A 123 23.89 10.97 4.10
N TYR A 124 22.93 10.57 4.94
CA TYR A 124 22.71 11.11 6.27
C TYR A 124 23.69 10.50 7.29
N LYS A 125 23.96 11.25 8.37
CA LYS A 125 24.75 10.76 9.52
C LYS A 125 23.84 10.20 10.62
N ASP A 126 22.54 10.36 10.44
CA ASP A 126 21.50 9.90 11.33
C ASP A 126 21.44 8.37 11.29
N PRO A 127 21.34 7.70 12.45
CA PRO A 127 21.21 6.26 12.47
C PRO A 127 19.84 5.84 11.93
N ASN A 128 19.74 4.62 11.41
CA ASN A 128 18.44 4.00 11.12
C ASN A 128 17.53 4.07 12.34
N GLN A 129 16.24 4.26 12.09
CA GLN A 129 15.27 4.52 13.13
C GLN A 129 14.09 3.55 13.05
N GLU A 130 13.90 2.77 14.12
CA GLU A 130 12.71 1.94 14.30
C GLU A 130 11.46 2.79 14.57
N PHE A 131 10.31 2.28 14.12
CA PHE A 131 9.00 2.79 14.50
C PHE A 131 8.03 1.65 14.79
N ASP A 132 7.11 1.95 15.71
CA ASP A 132 5.94 1.14 16.01
C ASP A 132 4.76 2.12 16.05
N LEU A 133 3.91 2.08 15.03
CA LEU A 133 2.80 3.02 14.89
C LEU A 133 1.47 2.29 14.81
N GLU A 134 0.43 2.93 15.33
CA GLU A 134 -0.96 2.51 15.16
C GLU A 134 -1.67 3.55 14.32
N THR A 135 -2.39 3.12 13.28
CA THR A 135 -3.15 4.00 12.40
C THR A 135 -4.46 3.34 11.98
N THR A 136 -5.36 4.16 11.43
CA THR A 136 -6.60 3.70 10.80
C THR A 136 -6.44 3.79 9.29
N LEU A 137 -6.55 2.65 8.62
CA LEU A 137 -6.44 2.54 7.17
C LEU A 137 -7.84 2.49 6.55
N ARG A 138 -8.16 3.43 5.67
CA ARG A 138 -9.39 3.40 4.87
C ARG A 138 -9.13 2.65 3.57
N PHE A 139 -9.97 1.67 3.26
CA PHE A 139 -9.91 1.03 1.95
C PHE A 139 -10.53 1.96 0.89
N GLU A 140 -9.75 2.30 -0.14
CA GLU A 140 -10.22 3.21 -1.18
C GLU A 140 -10.60 2.44 -2.45
N ASN A 141 -9.64 1.76 -3.08
CA ASN A 141 -9.90 1.11 -4.36
C ASN A 141 -9.02 -0.11 -4.69
N ILE A 142 -9.47 -0.85 -5.70
CA ILE A 142 -8.67 -1.82 -6.44
C ILE A 142 -8.48 -1.33 -7.86
N LEU A 143 -7.22 -1.27 -8.29
CA LEU A 143 -6.81 -0.85 -9.62
C LEU A 143 -6.46 -2.05 -10.50
N ILE A 144 -6.96 -2.03 -11.75
CA ILE A 144 -6.49 -2.89 -12.83
C ILE A 144 -5.76 -2.02 -13.87
N PRO A 145 -4.44 -2.16 -14.00
CA PRO A 145 -3.66 -1.43 -14.98
C PRO A 145 -4.05 -1.73 -16.43
N PRO A 146 -3.83 -0.79 -17.36
CA PRO A 146 -4.05 -1.00 -18.79
C PRO A 146 -3.22 -2.15 -19.38
N ASP A 147 -2.07 -2.47 -18.78
CA ASP A 147 -1.21 -3.58 -19.19
C ASP A 147 -1.83 -4.95 -18.88
N ILE A 148 -2.83 -4.99 -18.00
CA ILE A 148 -3.61 -6.19 -17.68
C ILE A 148 -4.88 -6.23 -18.53
N ILE A 149 -5.67 -5.15 -18.49
CA ILE A 149 -6.89 -4.99 -19.29
C ILE A 149 -6.97 -3.53 -19.75
N SER A 150 -7.05 -3.32 -21.07
CA SER A 150 -7.17 -1.97 -21.63
C SER A 150 -8.45 -1.27 -21.14
N PRO A 151 -8.39 -0.01 -20.67
CA PRO A 151 -9.56 0.74 -20.24
C PRO A 151 -10.50 1.01 -21.41
N SER A 152 -11.71 0.47 -21.34
CA SER A 152 -12.83 0.77 -22.24
C SER A 152 -14.12 0.23 -21.65
N GLU A 153 -15.25 0.84 -21.99
CA GLU A 153 -16.59 0.39 -21.55
C GLU A 153 -16.84 -1.10 -21.82
N GLN A 154 -16.35 -1.61 -22.97
CA GLN A 154 -16.51 -3.01 -23.36
C GLN A 154 -15.72 -3.99 -22.47
N ASN A 155 -14.68 -3.50 -21.80
CA ASN A 155 -13.80 -4.31 -20.96
C ASN A 155 -14.17 -4.26 -19.47
N LEU A 156 -15.16 -3.47 -19.06
CA LEU A 156 -15.57 -3.36 -17.65
C LEU A 156 -16.10 -4.69 -17.09
N ASP A 157 -16.93 -5.42 -17.85
CA ASP A 157 -17.39 -6.76 -17.47
C ASP A 157 -16.24 -7.77 -17.43
N ILE A 158 -15.27 -7.65 -18.34
CA ILE A 158 -14.08 -8.50 -18.37
C ILE A 158 -13.23 -8.26 -17.12
N ALA A 159 -13.04 -7.00 -16.75
CA ALA A 159 -12.34 -6.58 -15.55
C ALA A 159 -13.00 -7.14 -14.28
N LYS A 160 -14.33 -7.05 -14.18
CA LYS A 160 -15.08 -7.57 -13.03
C LYS A 160 -14.94 -9.08 -12.91
N ASN A 161 -15.11 -9.81 -14.01
CA ASN A 161 -14.91 -11.26 -14.04
C ASN A 161 -13.47 -11.63 -13.67
N LYS A 162 -12.49 -10.87 -14.16
CA LYS A 162 -11.09 -11.13 -13.87
C LYS A 162 -10.75 -10.91 -12.39
N LEU A 163 -11.20 -9.79 -11.82
CA LEU A 163 -10.97 -9.47 -10.41
C LEU A 163 -11.65 -10.49 -9.48
N SER A 164 -12.78 -11.08 -9.89
CA SER A 164 -13.50 -12.10 -9.10
C SER A 164 -12.69 -13.37 -8.83
N GLU A 165 -11.63 -13.62 -9.61
CA GLU A 165 -10.67 -14.71 -9.36
C GLU A 165 -9.82 -14.44 -8.10
N PHE A 166 -9.64 -13.17 -7.73
CA PHE A 166 -8.73 -12.71 -6.67
C PHE A 166 -9.46 -12.12 -5.46
N PHE A 167 -10.61 -11.47 -5.69
CA PHE A 167 -11.31 -10.69 -4.67
C PHE A 167 -12.83 -10.82 -4.78
N ASN A 168 -13.54 -10.65 -3.67
CA ASN A 168 -14.99 -10.63 -3.61
C ASN A 168 -15.55 -9.32 -4.19
N VAL A 169 -15.76 -9.30 -5.51
CA VAL A 169 -16.24 -8.13 -6.25
C VAL A 169 -17.65 -7.64 -5.85
N ILE A 170 -18.40 -8.42 -5.05
CA ILE A 170 -19.70 -7.97 -4.51
C ILE A 170 -19.51 -6.81 -3.51
N GLU A 171 -18.34 -6.72 -2.86
CA GLU A 171 -18.00 -5.64 -1.92
C GLU A 171 -17.56 -4.34 -2.61
N LEU A 172 -17.50 -4.34 -3.94
CA LEU A 172 -16.99 -3.24 -4.74
C LEU A 172 -18.09 -2.62 -5.59
N SER A 173 -17.90 -1.34 -5.93
CA SER A 173 -18.74 -0.63 -6.89
C SER A 173 -18.65 -1.27 -8.28
N GLU A 174 -19.54 -0.88 -9.19
CA GLU A 174 -19.27 -1.12 -10.60
C GLU A 174 -17.95 -0.46 -11.01
N PRO A 175 -17.14 -1.11 -11.87
CA PRO A 175 -15.87 -0.56 -12.30
C PRO A 175 -16.08 0.68 -13.16
N ILE A 176 -15.18 1.63 -13.01
CA ILE A 176 -15.13 2.85 -13.81
C ILE A 176 -13.74 3.04 -14.41
N ILE A 177 -13.65 3.91 -15.41
CA ILE A 177 -12.37 4.33 -15.98
C ILE A 177 -11.98 5.63 -15.31
N GLU A 178 -10.84 5.63 -14.64
CA GLU A 178 -10.26 6.84 -14.04
C GLU A 178 -8.87 7.09 -14.60
N ASN A 179 -8.53 8.36 -14.75
CA ASN A 179 -7.18 8.78 -15.10
C ASN A 179 -6.38 8.98 -13.81
N ASN A 180 -5.32 8.21 -13.62
CA ASN A 180 -4.48 8.28 -12.43
C ASN A 180 -3.29 9.26 -12.58
N GLU A 181 -3.49 10.35 -13.33
CA GLU A 181 -2.48 11.36 -13.70
C GLU A 181 -1.42 10.90 -14.71
N PHE A 182 -1.24 9.59 -14.87
CA PHE A 182 -0.31 9.02 -15.85
C PHE A 182 -1.03 8.33 -17.01
N ARG A 183 -2.08 7.56 -16.71
CA ARG A 183 -2.83 6.79 -17.69
C ARG A 183 -4.23 6.45 -17.20
N ASP A 184 -5.11 6.14 -18.14
CA ASP A 184 -6.40 5.58 -17.79
C ASP A 184 -6.22 4.17 -17.23
N ALA A 185 -7.01 3.86 -16.19
CA ALA A 185 -7.04 2.55 -15.55
C ALA A 185 -8.49 2.18 -15.20
N ILE A 186 -8.75 0.87 -15.05
CA ILE A 186 -10.04 0.41 -14.55
C ILE A 186 -9.96 0.35 -13.02
N VAL A 187 -10.89 1.03 -12.35
CA VAL A 187 -10.88 1.21 -10.90
C VAL A 187 -12.18 0.68 -10.31
N PHE A 188 -12.07 -0.06 -9.22
CA PHE A 188 -13.17 -0.52 -8.40
C PHE A 188 -13.08 0.18 -7.05
N HIS A 189 -14.07 0.98 -6.68
CA HIS A 189 -14.14 1.58 -5.36
C HIS A 189 -14.86 0.64 -4.38
N LYS A 190 -14.72 0.91 -3.08
CA LYS A 190 -15.60 0.33 -2.07
C LYS A 190 -17.08 0.61 -2.43
N SER A 191 -17.94 -0.41 -2.36
CA SER A 191 -19.40 -0.17 -2.37
C SER A 191 -19.83 0.53 -1.08
N ILE A 192 -20.61 1.61 -1.23
CA ILE A 192 -21.25 2.36 -0.12
C ILE A 192 -22.37 1.52 0.51
#